data_AF-A0A4S0WEQ0-F1
#
_entry.id   AF-A0A4S0WEQ0-F1
#
_cell.length_a   1.000
_cell.length_b   1.000
_cell.length_c   1.000
_cell.angle_alpha   90.00
_cell.angle_beta   90.00
_cell.angle_gamma   90.00
#
_symmetry.space_group_name_H-M   'P 1'
#
loop_
_entity.id
_entity.type
_entity.pdbx_description
1 polymer ?
#
loop_
_entity_poly.entity_id
_entity_poly.type
_entity_poly.pdbx_seq_one_letter_code
_entity_poly.pdbx_strand_id
1 'polypeptide(L)'
;MIDPRVQTLCDEFEIEIIHKSRYPEAGQTRAVGTLSKIISRHGIEHARLVMTTLAETENNKRSLEAAAFGAASDLIRAKPEWVEDTDRWYKAWDRCPVGELQALTHDLRGYASLRGALAGLIYERLWRAFGPRATQPDLLDERSRRNG
;
A
#
# COMPACT_ATOMS: atom_id res chain seq x y z
N MET A 1 16.62 11.63 15.73
CA MET A 1 15.65 12.72 15.56
C MET A 1 14.72 12.32 14.42
N ILE A 2 13.40 12.44 14.60
CA ILE A 2 12.44 12.18 13.52
C ILE A 2 12.53 13.37 12.55
N ASP A 3 12.55 13.08 11.26
CA ASP A 3 12.49 14.11 10.20
C ASP A 3 11.18 14.91 10.36
N PRO A 4 11.22 16.25 10.58
CA PRO A 4 10.02 17.05 10.80
C PRO A 4 8.97 16.90 9.70
N ARG A 5 9.41 16.66 8.45
CA ARG A 5 8.51 16.46 7.31
C ARG A 5 7.71 15.17 7.43
N VAL A 6 8.29 14.14 8.04
CA VAL A 6 7.58 12.88 8.33
C VAL A 6 6.57 13.09 9.44
N GLN A 7 6.90 13.87 10.47
CA GLN A 7 5.94 14.20 11.54
C GLN A 7 4.74 14.94 10.96
N THR A 8 4.96 16.04 10.24
CA THR A 8 3.90 16.80 9.58
C THR A 8 3.05 15.93 8.66
N LEU A 9 3.69 15.08 7.84
CA LEU A 9 2.95 14.17 6.96
C LEU A 9 2.11 13.16 7.74
N CYS A 10 2.59 12.59 8.84
CA CYS A 10 1.78 11.68 9.63
C CYS A 10 0.62 12.40 10.34
N ASP A 11 0.86 13.61 10.85
CA ASP A 11 -0.16 14.44 11.50
C ASP A 11 -1.30 14.80 10.52
N GLU A 12 -0.99 15.06 9.23
CA GLU A 12 -1.98 15.34 8.17
C GLU A 12 -3.02 14.21 8.01
N PHE A 13 -2.65 12.96 8.30
CA PHE A 13 -3.51 11.77 8.15
C PHE A 13 -3.93 11.16 9.49
N GLU A 14 -3.75 11.90 10.60
CA GLU A 14 -4.05 11.44 11.96
C GLU A 14 -3.32 10.13 12.34
N ILE A 15 -2.09 9.94 11.83
CA ILE A 15 -1.29 8.75 12.07
C ILE A 15 -0.30 8.99 13.21
N GLU A 16 -0.40 8.19 14.27
CA GLU A 16 0.51 8.27 15.41
C GLU A 16 1.85 7.58 15.09
N ILE A 17 2.95 8.32 15.25
CA ILE A 17 4.30 7.75 15.19
C ILE A 17 4.64 7.11 16.53
N ILE A 18 4.78 5.79 16.54
CA ILE A 18 5.14 5.02 17.73
C ILE A 18 6.60 4.57 17.72
N HIS A 19 7.11 4.21 18.89
CA HIS A 19 8.46 3.68 19.03
C HIS A 19 8.63 2.32 18.33
N LYS A 20 9.81 2.08 17.75
CA LYS A 20 10.12 0.86 16.96
C LYS A 20 9.87 -0.47 17.68
N SER A 21 9.95 -0.48 19.01
CA SER A 21 9.76 -1.68 19.85
C SER A 21 8.30 -2.04 20.10
N ARG A 22 7.36 -1.13 19.78
CA ARG A 22 5.93 -1.39 19.92
C ARG A 22 5.37 -2.00 18.64
N TYR A 23 4.33 -2.81 18.80
CA TYR A 23 3.55 -3.30 17.69
C TYR A 23 2.53 -2.21 17.29
N PRO A 24 2.47 -1.81 16.01
CA PRO A 24 1.53 -0.78 15.58
C PRO A 24 0.09 -1.28 15.57
N GLU A 25 -0.81 -0.48 16.12
CA GLU A 25 -2.25 -0.63 15.96
C GLU A 25 -2.75 0.14 14.72
N ALA A 26 -4.05 0.08 14.45
CA ALA A 26 -4.66 0.87 13.38
C ALA A 26 -4.39 2.37 13.58
N GLY A 27 -4.00 3.08 12.52
CA GLY A 27 -3.65 4.51 12.63
C GLY A 27 -2.29 4.76 13.29
N GLN A 28 -1.46 3.75 13.52
CA GLN A 28 -0.12 3.91 14.05
C GLN A 28 0.95 3.47 13.05
N THR A 29 2.12 4.09 13.11
CA THR A 29 3.29 3.64 12.34
C THR A 29 4.60 3.77 13.11
N ARG A 30 5.51 2.85 12.85
CA ARG A 30 6.93 2.95 13.23
C ARG A 30 7.85 3.11 12.02
N ALA A 31 7.29 3.17 10.81
CA ALA A 31 8.05 3.13 9.56
C ALA A 31 8.57 4.51 9.11
N VAL A 32 8.91 5.37 10.07
CA VAL A 32 9.43 6.73 9.87
C VAL A 32 10.61 6.76 8.89
N GLY A 33 11.54 5.81 9.04
CA GLY A 33 12.72 5.73 8.17
C GLY A 33 12.37 5.44 6.71
N THR A 34 11.25 4.76 6.43
CA THR A 34 10.79 4.53 5.06
C THR A 34 10.17 5.79 4.49
N LEU A 35 9.30 6.48 5.24
CA LEU A 35 8.70 7.74 4.80
C LEU A 35 9.76 8.81 4.54
N SER A 36 10.75 8.96 5.43
CA SER A 36 11.86 9.91 5.21
C SER A 36 12.65 9.58 3.94
N LYS A 37 12.90 8.29 3.64
CA LYS A 37 13.53 7.87 2.38
C LYS A 37 12.68 8.17 1.16
N ILE A 38 11.37 7.97 1.23
CA ILE A 38 10.43 8.30 0.14
C ILE A 38 10.45 9.80 -0.12
N ILE A 39 10.28 10.63 0.91
CA ILE A 39 10.32 12.10 0.81
C ILE A 39 11.65 12.55 0.21
N SER A 40 12.78 11.98 0.66
CA SER A 40 14.10 12.39 0.19
C SER A 40 14.38 12.01 -1.27
N ARG A 41 13.74 10.95 -1.78
CA ARG A 41 13.97 10.45 -3.15
C ARG A 41 12.95 10.96 -4.17
N HIS A 42 11.73 11.19 -3.73
CA HIS A 42 10.58 11.43 -4.63
C HIS A 42 9.78 12.69 -4.26
N GLY A 43 10.14 13.38 -3.17
CA GLY A 43 9.47 14.60 -2.72
C GLY A 43 8.30 14.32 -1.76
N ILE A 44 7.85 15.39 -1.10
CA ILE A 44 6.77 15.34 -0.11
C ILE A 44 5.42 15.05 -0.75
N GLU A 45 5.14 15.59 -1.94
CA GLU A 45 3.87 15.33 -2.66
C GLU A 45 3.71 13.86 -3.04
N HIS A 46 4.80 13.21 -3.47
CA HIS A 46 4.78 11.77 -3.73
C HIS A 46 4.52 10.97 -2.44
N ALA A 47 5.12 11.38 -1.32
CA ALA A 47 4.86 10.75 -0.03
C ALA A 47 3.40 10.95 0.43
N ARG A 48 2.83 12.13 0.18
CA ARG A 48 1.41 12.40 0.45
C ARG A 48 0.50 11.50 -0.38
N LEU A 49 0.77 11.33 -1.68
CA LEU A 49 0.02 10.41 -2.53
C LEU A 49 0.11 8.94 -2.07
N VAL A 50 1.29 8.51 -1.59
CA VAL A 50 1.47 7.19 -0.95
C VAL A 50 0.57 7.07 0.29
N MET A 51 0.56 8.08 1.15
CA MET A 51 -0.27 8.12 2.34
C MET A 51 -1.76 8.12 1.98
N THR A 52 -2.20 8.97 1.05
CA THR A 52 -3.60 8.98 0.57
C THR A 52 -4.02 7.62 0.03
N THR A 53 -3.16 6.92 -0.72
CA THR A 53 -3.47 5.59 -1.25
C THR A 53 -3.68 4.55 -0.15
N LEU A 54 -2.95 4.62 0.96
CA LEU A 54 -2.98 3.59 2.02
C LEU A 54 -3.86 3.96 3.22
N ALA A 55 -3.96 5.24 3.57
CA ALA A 55 -4.65 5.72 4.76
C ALA A 55 -6.14 5.98 4.51
N GLU A 56 -6.52 6.43 3.31
CA GLU A 56 -7.92 6.69 2.97
C GLU A 56 -8.68 5.41 2.61
N THR A 57 -7.98 4.29 2.43
CA THR A 57 -8.62 3.00 2.13
C THR A 57 -8.92 2.27 3.44
N GLU A 58 -10.21 2.09 3.78
CA GLU A 58 -10.66 1.63 5.11
C GLU A 58 -10.01 0.30 5.54
N ASN A 59 -9.71 -0.58 4.58
CA ASN A 59 -9.08 -1.88 4.80
C ASN A 59 -7.58 -1.81 5.12
N ASN A 60 -6.91 -0.70 4.80
CA ASN A 60 -5.44 -0.62 4.79
C ASN A 60 -4.88 0.30 5.89
N LYS A 61 -5.73 0.94 6.71
CA LYS A 61 -5.31 1.72 7.90
C LYS A 61 -4.48 0.93 8.92
N ARG A 62 -4.57 -0.40 8.89
CA ARG A 62 -3.74 -1.32 9.70
C ARG A 62 -2.39 -1.67 9.07
N SER A 63 -2.16 -1.28 7.82
CA SER A 63 -1.01 -1.68 7.00
C SER A 63 0.03 -0.57 6.83
N LEU A 64 0.13 0.36 7.78
CA LEU A 64 1.05 1.50 7.73
C LEU A 64 2.49 1.10 8.11
N GLU A 65 3.03 0.13 7.40
CA GLU A 65 4.36 -0.42 7.62
C GLU A 65 5.32 -0.18 6.45
N ALA A 66 6.62 -0.41 6.70
CA ALA A 66 7.69 -0.14 5.74
C ALA A 66 7.51 -0.86 4.38
N ALA A 67 7.01 -2.10 4.39
CA ALA A 67 6.79 -2.86 3.16
C ALA A 67 5.65 -2.26 2.33
N ALA A 68 4.52 -1.92 2.97
CA ALA A 68 3.36 -1.34 2.32
C ALA A 68 3.66 0.05 1.75
N PHE A 69 4.29 0.95 2.53
CA PHE A 69 4.73 2.26 2.03
C PHE A 69 5.67 2.12 0.83
N GLY A 70 6.61 1.18 0.92
CA GLY A 70 7.54 0.89 -0.17
C GLY A 70 6.83 0.38 -1.42
N ALA A 71 5.87 -0.53 -1.27
CA ALA A 71 5.11 -1.14 -2.36
C ALA A 71 4.20 -0.11 -3.06
N ALA A 72 3.42 0.66 -2.30
CA ALA A 72 2.61 1.74 -2.86
C ALA A 72 3.48 2.76 -3.62
N SER A 73 4.62 3.16 -3.04
CA SER A 73 5.56 4.06 -3.71
C SER A 73 6.14 3.49 -5.01
N ASP A 74 6.39 2.18 -5.09
CA ASP A 74 6.88 1.55 -6.32
C ASP A 74 5.79 1.54 -7.40
N LEU A 75 4.56 1.18 -7.02
CA LEU A 75 3.46 1.01 -7.96
C LEU A 75 2.99 2.35 -8.54
N ILE A 76 2.92 3.41 -7.72
CA ILE A 76 2.66 4.78 -8.19
C ILE A 76 3.68 5.18 -9.26
N ARG A 77 4.97 4.86 -9.04
CA ARG A 77 6.05 5.20 -9.98
C ARG A 77 6.08 4.30 -11.22
N ALA A 78 5.69 3.05 -11.08
CA ALA A 78 5.68 2.08 -12.17
C ALA A 78 4.47 2.28 -13.10
N LYS A 79 3.38 2.85 -12.57
CA LYS A 79 2.10 3.01 -13.25
C LYS A 79 1.49 4.41 -13.04
N PRO A 80 2.22 5.50 -13.35
CA PRO A 80 1.66 6.84 -13.24
C PRO A 80 0.37 7.01 -14.06
N GLU A 81 0.29 6.33 -15.21
CA GLU A 81 -0.90 6.36 -16.09
C GLU A 81 -2.16 5.76 -15.45
N TRP A 82 -2.01 4.86 -14.46
CA TRP A 82 -3.15 4.32 -13.71
C TRP A 82 -3.59 5.24 -12.58
N VAL A 83 -2.66 6.02 -12.03
CA VAL A 83 -2.93 6.97 -10.96
C VAL A 83 -3.73 8.18 -11.47
N GLU A 84 -3.58 8.54 -12.75
CA GLU A 84 -4.36 9.60 -13.40
C GLU A 84 -5.88 9.35 -13.34
N ASP A 85 -6.31 8.08 -13.38
CA ASP A 85 -7.69 7.66 -13.12
C ASP A 85 -7.88 7.41 -11.61
N THR A 86 -7.93 8.51 -10.84
CA THR A 86 -7.90 8.50 -9.37
C THR A 86 -9.04 7.70 -8.75
N ASP A 87 -10.27 7.83 -9.26
CA ASP A 87 -11.43 7.08 -8.76
C ASP A 87 -11.24 5.57 -8.91
N ARG A 88 -10.78 5.12 -10.08
CA ARG A 88 -10.48 3.70 -10.32
C ARG A 88 -9.30 3.22 -9.50
N TRP A 89 -8.28 4.05 -9.34
CA TRP A 89 -7.11 3.75 -8.51
C TRP A 89 -7.52 3.48 -7.08
N TYR A 90 -8.25 4.40 -6.44
CA TYR A 90 -8.69 4.22 -5.06
C TYR A 90 -9.64 3.03 -4.92
N LYS A 91 -10.60 2.84 -5.83
CA LYS A 91 -11.47 1.64 -5.84
C LYS A 91 -10.70 0.33 -5.94
N ALA A 92 -9.61 0.30 -6.71
CA ALA A 92 -8.79 -0.89 -6.84
C ALA A 92 -7.99 -1.18 -5.56
N TRP A 93 -7.46 -0.13 -4.91
CA TRP A 93 -6.75 -0.25 -3.64
C TRP A 93 -7.67 -0.59 -2.45
N ASP A 94 -8.89 -0.07 -2.42
CA ASP A 94 -9.91 -0.41 -1.41
C ASP A 94 -10.26 -1.91 -1.43
N ARG A 95 -10.33 -2.48 -2.63
CA ARG A 95 -10.59 -3.92 -2.83
C ARG A 95 -9.37 -4.79 -2.56
N CYS A 96 -8.19 -4.20 -2.44
CA CYS A 96 -6.95 -4.94 -2.20
C CYS A 96 -6.80 -5.18 -0.69
N PRO A 97 -6.77 -6.44 -0.22
CA PRO A 97 -6.62 -6.74 1.20
C PRO A 97 -5.15 -6.63 1.63
N VAL A 98 -4.59 -5.42 1.67
CA VAL A 98 -3.13 -5.20 1.85
C VAL A 98 -2.64 -5.81 3.16
N GLY A 99 -3.42 -5.73 4.24
CA GLY A 99 -3.07 -6.34 5.54
C GLY A 99 -2.91 -7.86 5.46
N GLU A 100 -3.83 -8.55 4.78
CA GLU A 100 -3.76 -10.00 4.59
C GLU A 100 -2.61 -10.40 3.67
N LEU A 101 -2.41 -9.66 2.56
CA LEU A 101 -1.29 -9.89 1.66
C LEU A 101 0.05 -9.66 2.38
N GLN A 102 0.12 -8.66 3.25
CA GLN A 102 1.30 -8.41 4.06
C GLN A 102 1.55 -9.55 5.04
N ALA A 103 0.51 -10.04 5.74
CA ALA A 103 0.61 -11.21 6.61
C ALA A 103 1.10 -12.45 5.83
N LEU A 104 0.55 -12.70 4.65
CA LEU A 104 0.99 -13.78 3.76
C LEU A 104 2.46 -13.65 3.37
N THR A 105 2.93 -12.44 3.04
CA THR A 105 4.33 -12.24 2.66
C THR A 105 5.31 -12.43 3.82
N HIS A 106 4.87 -12.35 5.08
CA HIS A 106 5.77 -12.55 6.21
C HIS A 106 6.39 -13.94 6.26
N ASP A 107 5.74 -14.95 5.68
CA ASP A 107 6.29 -16.31 5.53
C ASP A 107 7.54 -16.36 4.64
N LEU A 108 7.73 -15.34 3.78
CA LEU A 108 8.89 -15.23 2.89
C LEU A 108 10.07 -14.45 3.51
N ARG A 109 9.94 -14.03 4.78
CA ARG A 109 10.98 -13.25 5.47
C ARG A 109 12.29 -14.04 5.51
N GLY A 110 13.37 -13.40 5.05
CA GLY A 110 14.70 -14.01 4.97
C GLY A 110 15.00 -14.71 3.64
N TYR A 111 13.99 -14.95 2.81
CA TYR A 111 14.13 -15.58 1.50
C TYR A 111 13.89 -14.61 0.34
N ALA A 112 12.95 -13.67 0.51
CA ALA A 112 12.61 -12.68 -0.50
C ALA A 112 12.47 -11.27 0.10
N SER A 113 12.50 -10.27 -0.78
CA SER A 113 12.14 -8.90 -0.41
C SER A 113 10.65 -8.82 -0.07
N LEU A 114 10.30 -8.57 1.20
CA LEU A 114 8.90 -8.40 1.63
C LEU A 114 8.20 -7.28 0.86
N ARG A 115 8.91 -6.16 0.62
CA ARG A 115 8.42 -5.06 -0.22
C ARG A 115 8.13 -5.54 -1.64
N GLY A 116 9.06 -6.29 -2.25
CA GLY A 116 8.93 -6.77 -3.63
C GLY A 116 7.80 -7.80 -3.77
N ALA A 117 7.70 -8.74 -2.83
CA ALA A 117 6.63 -9.73 -2.78
C ALA A 117 5.26 -9.06 -2.62
N LEU A 118 5.13 -8.14 -1.66
CA LEU A 118 3.89 -7.39 -1.44
C LEU A 118 3.52 -6.54 -2.66
N ALA A 119 4.48 -5.84 -3.25
CA ALA A 119 4.27 -5.05 -4.47
C ALA A 119 3.78 -5.92 -5.64
N GLY A 120 4.33 -7.13 -5.81
CA GLY A 120 3.89 -8.07 -6.84
C GLY A 120 2.45 -8.54 -6.63
N LEU A 121 2.06 -8.86 -5.40
CA LEU A 121 0.70 -9.28 -5.06
C LEU A 121 -0.31 -8.14 -5.28
N ILE A 122 0.03 -6.93 -4.84
CA ILE A 122 -0.82 -5.75 -5.05
C ILE A 122 -0.92 -5.44 -6.56
N TYR A 123 0.21 -5.48 -7.28
CA TYR A 123 0.22 -5.24 -8.72
C TYR A 123 -0.73 -6.17 -9.47
N GLU A 124 -0.79 -7.45 -9.10
CA GLU A 124 -1.70 -8.40 -9.71
C GLU A 124 -3.17 -7.96 -9.57
N ARG A 125 -3.56 -7.47 -8.38
CA ARG A 125 -4.91 -6.94 -8.12
C ARG A 125 -5.19 -5.69 -8.94
N LEU A 126 -4.23 -4.76 -8.99
CA LEU A 126 -4.33 -3.56 -9.81
C LEU A 126 -4.39 -3.91 -11.30
N TRP A 127 -3.63 -4.91 -11.75
CA TRP A 127 -3.65 -5.37 -13.13
C TRP A 127 -4.99 -5.96 -13.52
N ARG A 128 -5.73 -6.63 -12.62
CA ARG A 128 -7.12 -7.03 -12.90
C ARG A 128 -8.03 -5.82 -13.05
N ALA A 129 -7.78 -4.76 -12.29
CA ALA A 129 -8.56 -3.54 -12.35
C ALA A 129 -8.24 -2.67 -13.57
N PHE A 130 -7.01 -2.67 -14.10
CA PHE A 130 -6.54 -1.75 -15.15
C PHE A 130 -6.07 -2.41 -16.44
N GLY A 131 -5.71 -3.69 -16.40
CA GLY A 131 -5.11 -4.41 -17.51
C GLY A 131 -6.11 -4.72 -18.64
N PRO A 132 -5.63 -5.33 -19.75
CA PRO A 132 -6.45 -5.60 -20.94
C PRO A 132 -7.71 -6.45 -20.69
N ARG A 133 -7.76 -7.17 -19.55
CA ARG A 133 -8.89 -8.01 -19.13
C ARG A 133 -9.85 -7.33 -18.16
N ALA A 134 -9.64 -6.07 -17.79
CA ALA A 134 -10.50 -5.38 -16.82
C ALA A 134 -11.97 -5.26 -17.28
N THR A 135 -12.22 -5.35 -18.59
CA THR A 135 -13.54 -5.33 -19.22
C THR A 135 -14.18 -6.71 -19.39
N GLN A 136 -13.47 -7.80 -19.11
CA GLN A 136 -14.03 -9.15 -19.15
C GLN A 136 -14.45 -9.59 -17.74
N PRO A 137 -15.73 -9.97 -17.53
CA PRO A 137 -16.12 -10.65 -16.30
C PRO A 137 -15.26 -11.90 -16.18
N ASP A 138 -14.56 -12.02 -15.05
CA ASP A 138 -13.61 -13.10 -14.84
C ASP A 138 -14.39 -14.42 -14.67
N LEU A 139 -14.52 -15.17 -15.78
CA LEU A 139 -15.23 -16.45 -15.86
C LEU A 139 -14.68 -17.51 -14.89
N LEU A 140 -13.49 -17.28 -14.31
CA LEU A 140 -12.86 -18.19 -13.36
C LEU A 140 -13.17 -17.85 -11.90
N ASP A 141 -13.50 -16.60 -11.56
CA ASP A 141 -13.88 -16.20 -10.19
C ASP A 141 -15.31 -16.64 -9.82
N GLU A 142 -16.20 -16.78 -10.80
CA GLU A 142 -17.59 -17.23 -10.58
C GLU A 142 -17.69 -18.69 -10.12
N ARG A 143 -16.68 -19.52 -10.37
CA ARG A 143 -16.69 -20.94 -9.96
C ARG A 143 -16.54 -21.11 -8.45
N SER A 144 -15.82 -20.21 -7.77
CA SER A 144 -15.69 -20.25 -6.31
C SER A 144 -16.96 -19.80 -5.58
N ARG A 145 -17.85 -19.03 -6.24
CA ARG A 145 -19.14 -18.59 -5.68
C ARG A 145 -20.31 -19.54 -5.92
N ARG A 146 -20.18 -20.52 -6.84
CA ARG A 146 -21.23 -21.50 -7.14
C ARG A 146 -21.10 -22.83 -6.39
N ASN A 147 -20.00 -23.04 -5.67
CA ASN A 147 -19.72 -24.28 -4.94
C ASN A 147 -19.66 -24.09 -3.39
N GLY A 148 -20.26 -23.01 -2.88
CA GLY A 148 -20.43 -22.77 -1.44
C GLY A 148 -21.89 -22.89 -1.03
#